data_AF-A0A841N5E2-F1
#
_entry.id   AF-A0A841N5E2-F1
#
_cell.length_a   1.000
_cell.length_b   1.000
_cell.length_c   1.000
_cell.angle_alpha   90.00
_cell.angle_beta   90.00
_cell.angle_gamma   90.00
#
_symmetry.space_group_name_H-M   'P 1'
#
loop_
_entity.id
_entity.type
_entity.pdbx_description
1 polymer ?
#
loop_
_entity_poly.entity_id
_entity_poly.type
_entity_poly.pdbx_seq_one_letter_code
_entity_poly.pdbx_strand_id
1 'polypeptide(L)'
;MPKIKFGLGISQKAYLLGQDGQAEFWNKAKQKGMSWSWSAGYIFVKLEGKYGATAADMEFMNHTGNMGNVTANNTPDLYREITLNLPTTARVTSQIKPSVHILSDLNQFLSGSKSLTLDTANNMMMGSSQHLVDVTDNLTAMFKVDHVHND
;
A
#
# COMPACT_ATOMS: atom_id res chain seq x y z
N MET A 1 -22.70 -8.00 8.33
CA MET A 1 -22.74 -7.12 7.15
C MET A 1 -21.65 -7.56 6.17
N PRO A 2 -21.92 -7.60 4.85
CA PRO A 2 -20.90 -7.94 3.85
C PRO A 2 -19.72 -6.96 3.91
N LYS A 3 -18.52 -7.48 3.64
CA LYS A 3 -17.26 -6.72 3.68
C LYS A 3 -16.29 -7.19 2.61
N ILE A 4 -15.45 -6.29 2.15
CA ILE A 4 -14.29 -6.59 1.31
C ILE A 4 -13.05 -6.53 2.22
N LYS A 5 -12.14 -7.49 2.06
CA LYS A 5 -10.86 -7.50 2.77
C LYS A 5 -9.72 -7.74 1.78
N PHE A 6 -8.68 -6.90 1.83
CA PHE A 6 -7.49 -7.05 1.00
C PHE A 6 -6.24 -6.60 1.74
N GLY A 7 -5.08 -7.02 1.25
CA GLY A 7 -3.79 -6.62 1.79
C GLY A 7 -3.29 -5.29 1.19
N LEU A 8 -2.76 -4.41 2.03
CA LEU A 8 -1.84 -3.36 1.62
C LEU A 8 -0.43 -3.94 1.67
N GLY A 9 0.11 -4.28 0.49
CA GLY A 9 1.41 -4.94 0.35
C GLY A 9 1.33 -6.47 0.36
N ILE A 10 2.46 -7.11 0.69
CA ILE A 10 2.64 -8.57 0.68
C ILE A 10 3.02 -9.07 2.07
N SER A 11 2.21 -10.01 2.59
CA SER A 11 2.48 -10.64 3.89
C SER A 11 3.76 -11.46 3.87
N GLN A 12 4.45 -11.57 5.01
CA GLN A 12 5.65 -12.41 5.13
C GLN A 12 5.39 -13.87 4.75
N LYS A 13 4.21 -14.41 5.09
CA LYS A 13 3.83 -15.77 4.67
C LYS A 13 3.82 -15.93 3.15
N ALA A 14 3.24 -14.97 2.42
CA ALA A 14 3.20 -15.01 0.96
C ALA A 14 4.59 -14.73 0.35
N TYR A 15 5.33 -13.79 0.93
CA TYR A 15 6.70 -13.48 0.51
C TYR A 15 7.62 -14.70 0.59
N LEU A 16 7.55 -15.45 1.70
CA LEU A 16 8.41 -16.61 1.94
C LEU A 16 8.08 -17.84 1.09
N LEU A 17 7.01 -17.81 0.29
CA LEU A 17 6.76 -18.84 -0.74
C LEU A 17 7.75 -18.75 -1.91
N GLY A 18 8.55 -17.69 -1.98
CA GLY A 18 9.49 -17.45 -3.07
C GLY A 18 8.82 -17.02 -4.38
N GLN A 19 9.62 -16.78 -5.42
CA GLN A 19 9.14 -16.25 -6.69
C GLN A 19 8.08 -17.15 -7.35
N ASP A 20 8.25 -18.47 -7.30
CA ASP A 20 7.30 -19.43 -7.87
C ASP A 20 5.94 -19.40 -7.15
N GLY A 21 5.96 -19.29 -5.82
CA GLY A 21 4.73 -19.20 -5.03
C GLY A 21 4.02 -17.84 -5.11
N GLN A 22 4.76 -16.79 -5.46
CA GLN A 22 4.20 -15.46 -5.75
C GLN A 22 3.72 -15.33 -7.21
N ALA A 23 4.24 -16.19 -8.10
CA ALA A 23 3.84 -16.39 -9.48
C ALA A 23 3.66 -15.07 -10.27
N GLU A 24 2.47 -14.87 -10.83
CA GLU A 24 2.13 -13.72 -11.69
C GLU A 24 2.25 -12.37 -10.97
N PHE A 25 2.06 -12.34 -9.63
CA PHE A 25 2.09 -11.10 -8.87
C PHE A 25 3.47 -10.44 -8.88
N TRP A 26 4.55 -11.22 -8.71
CA TRP A 26 5.93 -10.73 -8.78
C TRP A 26 6.20 -10.07 -10.14
N ASN A 27 5.81 -10.75 -11.23
CA ASN A 27 6.00 -10.24 -12.58
C ASN A 27 5.25 -8.92 -12.82
N LYS A 28 4.01 -8.81 -12.34
CA LYS A 28 3.22 -7.58 -12.40
C LYS A 28 3.87 -6.45 -11.59
N ALA A 29 4.30 -6.73 -10.36
CA ALA A 29 4.97 -5.75 -9.51
C ALA A 29 6.25 -5.20 -10.18
N LYS A 30 7.09 -6.10 -10.73
CA LYS A 30 8.30 -5.71 -11.46
C LYS A 30 8.00 -4.84 -12.67
N GLN A 31 7.02 -5.22 -13.49
CA GLN A 31 6.60 -4.43 -14.67
C GLN A 31 6.05 -3.05 -14.30
N LYS A 32 5.49 -2.90 -13.10
CA LYS A 32 5.00 -1.61 -12.58
C LYS A 32 6.06 -0.82 -11.81
N GLY A 33 7.30 -1.30 -11.75
CA GLY A 33 8.37 -0.65 -11.00
C GLY A 33 8.11 -0.63 -9.49
N MET A 34 7.44 -1.68 -8.98
CA MET A 34 7.09 -1.91 -7.58
C MET A 34 7.96 -3.01 -6.94
N SER A 35 9.18 -3.18 -7.46
CA SER A 35 10.23 -4.06 -6.93
C SER A 35 11.57 -3.33 -7.05
N TRP A 36 12.48 -3.54 -6.10
CA TRP A 36 13.83 -2.98 -6.18
C TRP A 36 14.73 -3.80 -7.11
N SER A 37 15.70 -3.14 -7.76
CA SER A 37 16.72 -3.81 -8.57
C SER A 37 17.88 -4.39 -7.73
N TRP A 38 18.04 -3.90 -6.50
CA TRP A 38 19.19 -4.17 -5.62
C TRP A 38 18.86 -5.07 -4.43
N SER A 39 17.59 -5.40 -4.21
CA SER A 39 17.16 -6.31 -3.14
C SER A 39 15.88 -7.04 -3.57
N ALA A 40 15.74 -8.29 -3.13
CA ALA A 40 14.48 -9.01 -3.25
C ALA A 40 13.46 -8.40 -2.27
N GLY A 41 12.38 -7.87 -2.82
CA GLY A 41 11.36 -7.18 -2.04
C GLY A 41 10.29 -6.55 -2.91
N TYR A 42 9.21 -6.14 -2.25
CA TYR A 42 8.09 -5.45 -2.88
C TYR A 42 7.98 -4.04 -2.34
N ILE A 43 7.80 -3.09 -3.25
CA ILE A 43 7.35 -1.75 -2.93
C ILE A 43 5.82 -1.83 -2.84
N PHE A 44 5.27 -1.61 -1.66
CA PHE A 44 3.83 -1.59 -1.41
C PHE A 44 3.23 -0.27 -1.87
N VAL A 45 3.93 0.84 -1.58
CA VAL A 45 3.53 2.20 -1.93
C VAL A 45 4.77 2.98 -2.34
N LYS A 46 4.65 3.74 -3.42
CA LYS A 46 5.72 4.56 -3.97
C LYS A 46 5.24 6.01 -4.12
N LEU A 47 5.94 6.94 -3.47
CA LEU A 47 5.74 8.38 -3.67
C LEU A 47 7.09 9.00 -4.03
N GLU A 48 7.17 9.57 -5.23
CA GLU A 48 8.36 10.20 -5.79
C GLU A 48 8.01 11.58 -6.32
N GLY A 49 8.94 12.53 -6.23
CA GLY A 49 8.76 13.87 -6.75
C GLY A 49 9.70 14.87 -6.10
N LYS A 50 9.29 16.12 -6.06
CA LYS A 50 10.02 17.19 -5.39
C LYS A 50 9.16 17.91 -4.37
N TYR A 51 9.79 18.41 -3.31
CA TYR A 51 9.13 19.19 -2.27
C TYR A 51 9.97 20.42 -1.89
N GLY A 52 9.34 21.36 -1.20
CA GLY A 52 9.96 22.55 -0.63
C GLY A 52 8.94 23.66 -0.41
N ALA A 53 9.25 24.59 0.49
CA ALA A 53 8.29 25.61 0.93
C ALA A 53 8.13 26.75 -0.07
N THR A 54 9.24 27.23 -0.63
CA THR A 54 9.25 28.33 -1.62
C THR A 54 9.24 27.80 -3.06
N ALA A 55 9.96 26.71 -3.30
CA ALA A 55 10.01 26.01 -4.57
C ALA A 55 10.16 24.49 -4.31
N ALA A 56 9.67 23.65 -5.22
CA ALA A 56 9.82 22.21 -5.14
C ALA A 56 11.15 21.76 -5.79
N ASP A 57 12.25 21.94 -5.06
CA ASP A 57 13.61 21.67 -5.54
C ASP A 57 14.30 20.49 -4.84
N MET A 58 13.81 20.06 -3.67
CA MET A 58 14.33 18.91 -2.96
C MET A 58 13.69 17.62 -3.48
N GLU A 59 14.51 16.65 -3.90
CA GLU A 59 14.03 15.33 -4.29
C GLU A 59 13.39 14.59 -3.09
N PHE A 60 12.31 13.88 -3.39
CA PHE A 60 11.61 12.99 -2.46
C PHE A 60 11.40 11.64 -3.13
N MET A 61 11.81 10.57 -2.46
CA MET A 61 11.60 9.18 -2.86
C MET A 61 11.29 8.36 -1.62
N ASN A 62 10.03 7.98 -1.47
CA ASN A 62 9.59 7.02 -0.47
C ASN A 62 9.10 5.75 -1.12
N HIS A 63 9.81 4.66 -0.86
CA HIS A 63 9.46 3.32 -1.32
C HIS A 63 9.11 2.49 -0.09
N THR A 64 7.83 2.52 0.30
CA THR A 64 7.30 1.78 1.44
C THR A 64 7.20 0.31 1.09
N GLY A 65 7.87 -0.59 1.81
CA GLY A 65 7.63 -2.01 1.65
C GLY A 65 8.69 -2.91 2.29
N ASN A 66 8.42 -4.22 2.31
CA ASN A 66 9.32 -5.17 2.97
C ASN A 66 10.41 -5.70 2.03
N MET A 67 11.62 -5.82 2.56
CA MET A 67 12.78 -6.46 1.90
C MET A 67 13.17 -7.72 2.67
N GLY A 68 13.18 -8.87 1.97
CA GLY A 68 13.52 -10.14 2.59
C GLY A 68 12.59 -10.54 3.74
N ASN A 69 13.13 -11.38 4.63
CA ASN A 69 12.48 -11.80 5.86
C ASN A 69 12.66 -10.71 6.93
N VAL A 70 11.57 -10.01 7.28
CA VAL A 70 11.63 -8.87 8.22
C VAL A 70 12.08 -9.29 9.62
N THR A 71 11.75 -10.50 10.08
CA THR A 71 12.21 -11.01 11.38
C THR A 71 13.72 -11.27 11.37
N ALA A 72 14.23 -11.92 10.32
CA ALA A 72 15.66 -12.20 10.19
C ALA A 72 16.48 -10.91 10.02
N ASN A 73 15.90 -9.91 9.34
CA ASN A 73 16.53 -8.62 9.09
C ASN A 73 16.34 -7.62 10.24
N ASN A 74 15.57 -7.99 11.28
CA ASN A 74 15.19 -7.11 12.38
C ASN A 74 14.60 -5.78 11.89
N THR A 75 13.68 -5.84 10.93
CA THR A 75 12.97 -4.68 10.38
C THR A 75 11.47 -4.75 10.65
N PRO A 76 10.75 -3.61 10.67
CA PRO A 76 9.31 -3.61 10.82
C PRO A 76 8.60 -4.32 9.65
N ASP A 77 7.49 -5.00 9.95
CA ASP A 77 6.57 -5.51 8.92
C ASP A 77 5.58 -4.40 8.50
N LEU A 78 5.60 -4.04 7.22
CA LEU A 78 4.73 -3.02 6.62
C LEU A 78 3.46 -3.58 5.96
N TYR A 79 3.16 -4.88 6.09
CA TYR A 79 1.91 -5.42 5.59
C TYR A 79 0.74 -5.03 6.49
N ARG A 80 -0.39 -4.63 5.91
CA ARG A 80 -1.66 -4.41 6.62
C ARG A 80 -2.80 -5.10 5.90
N GLU A 81 -3.85 -5.45 6.64
CA GLU A 81 -5.12 -5.89 6.05
C GLU A 81 -6.17 -4.79 6.18
N ILE A 82 -6.73 -4.36 5.07
CA ILE A 82 -7.78 -3.34 5.01
C ILE A 82 -9.12 -4.06 4.88
N THR A 83 -10.07 -3.72 5.75
CA THR A 83 -11.44 -4.24 5.71
C THR A 83 -12.41 -3.10 5.47
N LEU A 84 -13.15 -3.16 4.37
CA LEU A 84 -14.16 -2.18 4.01
C LEU A 84 -15.56 -2.78 4.15
N ASN A 85 -16.41 -2.14 4.95
CA ASN A 85 -17.81 -2.53 5.04
C ASN A 85 -18.56 -2.04 3.80
N LEU A 86 -19.48 -2.87 3.29
CA LEU A 86 -20.37 -2.41 2.22
C LEU A 86 -21.54 -1.62 2.84
N PRO A 87 -21.84 -0.40 2.35
CA PRO A 87 -22.98 0.39 2.84
C PRO A 87 -24.32 -0.26 2.48
N THR A 88 -24.33 -1.06 1.40
CA THR A 88 -25.46 -1.86 0.94
C THR A 88 -24.98 -3.25 0.53
N THR A 89 -25.84 -4.26 0.67
CA THR A 89 -25.50 -5.64 0.30
C THR A 89 -25.29 -5.75 -1.21
N ALA A 90 -24.15 -6.30 -1.63
CA ALA A 90 -23.92 -6.75 -3.01
C ALA A 90 -24.72 -8.03 -3.27
N ARG A 91 -25.72 -7.95 -4.14
CA ARG A 91 -26.65 -9.05 -4.47
C ARG A 91 -26.15 -9.76 -5.71
N VAL A 92 -25.81 -11.04 -5.58
CA VAL A 92 -25.36 -11.85 -6.71
C VAL A 92 -26.49 -12.80 -7.10
N THR A 93 -26.97 -12.69 -8.34
CA THR A 93 -27.97 -13.59 -8.93
C THR A 93 -27.53 -13.96 -10.35
N SER A 94 -28.33 -14.76 -11.08
CA SER A 94 -28.05 -15.00 -12.50
C SER A 94 -28.30 -13.77 -13.38
N GLN A 95 -29.00 -12.75 -12.87
CA GLN A 95 -29.30 -11.49 -13.57
C GLN A 95 -28.45 -10.32 -13.06
N ILE A 96 -28.12 -10.29 -11.78
CA ILE A 96 -27.44 -9.16 -11.12
C ILE A 96 -25.95 -9.48 -10.92
N LYS A 97 -25.10 -8.60 -11.44
CA LYS A 97 -23.65 -8.62 -11.24
C LYS A 97 -23.24 -7.32 -10.55
N PRO A 98 -23.17 -7.30 -9.22
CA PRO A 98 -23.02 -6.06 -8.49
C PRO A 98 -21.65 -5.43 -8.75
N SER A 99 -21.63 -4.10 -8.84
CA SER A 99 -20.41 -3.31 -8.96
C SER A 99 -20.17 -2.54 -7.66
N VAL A 100 -18.98 -2.68 -7.08
CA VAL A 100 -18.59 -1.96 -5.86
C VAL A 100 -17.63 -0.84 -6.22
N HIS A 101 -18.00 0.41 -5.90
CA HIS A 101 -17.16 1.57 -6.15
C HIS A 101 -16.36 1.90 -4.91
N ILE A 102 -15.03 1.87 -5.04
CA ILE A 102 -14.08 2.16 -3.97
C ILE A 102 -13.38 3.47 -4.29
N LEU A 103 -13.49 4.43 -3.37
CA LEU A 103 -12.76 5.68 -3.43
C LEU A 103 -11.42 5.54 -2.72
N SER A 104 -10.44 6.29 -3.20
CA SER A 104 -9.11 6.35 -2.66
C SER A 104 -8.75 7.79 -2.32
N ASP A 105 -8.30 8.02 -1.09
CA ASP A 105 -7.83 9.32 -0.60
C ASP A 105 -6.32 9.27 -0.35
N LEU A 106 -5.54 9.74 -1.31
CA LEU A 106 -4.08 9.78 -1.18
C LEU A 106 -3.61 10.82 -0.14
N ASN A 107 -4.47 11.78 0.28
CA ASN A 107 -4.08 12.70 1.35
C ASN A 107 -3.75 11.97 2.65
N GLN A 108 -4.29 10.75 2.84
CA GLN A 108 -3.92 9.91 3.96
C GLN A 108 -2.40 9.69 4.06
N PHE A 109 -1.65 9.67 2.95
CA PHE A 109 -0.20 9.52 2.98
C PHE A 109 0.48 10.54 3.92
N LEU A 110 0.13 11.83 3.81
CA LEU A 110 0.74 12.92 4.59
C LEU A 110 -0.14 13.44 5.73
N SER A 111 -1.45 13.31 5.59
CA SER A 111 -2.47 13.93 6.46
C SER A 111 -3.45 12.91 7.02
N GLY A 112 -3.03 11.66 7.16
CA GLY A 112 -3.81 10.62 7.83
C GLY A 112 -3.85 10.82 9.34
N SER A 113 -4.07 9.72 10.08
CA SER A 113 -4.12 9.74 11.55
C SER A 113 -2.89 10.39 12.20
N LYS A 114 -1.73 10.24 11.58
CA LYS A 114 -0.49 10.94 11.91
C LYS A 114 -0.13 11.89 10.78
N SER A 115 -0.03 13.18 11.08
CA SER A 115 0.48 14.14 10.09
C SER A 115 1.98 13.92 9.89
N LEU A 116 2.40 13.81 8.63
CA LEU A 116 3.79 13.61 8.21
C LEU A 116 4.24 14.83 7.41
N THR A 117 5.37 15.40 7.81
CA THR A 117 6.04 16.48 7.08
C THR A 117 7.12 15.90 6.18
N LEU A 118 7.25 16.42 4.96
CA LEU A 118 8.36 16.07 4.09
C LEU A 118 9.58 16.89 4.49
N ASP A 119 10.68 16.22 4.82
CA ASP A 119 11.92 16.86 5.26
C ASP A 119 13.16 16.02 4.89
N THR A 120 14.35 16.56 5.15
CA THR A 120 15.61 15.90 4.81
C THR A 120 15.88 14.63 5.61
N ALA A 121 15.17 14.38 6.71
CA ALA A 121 15.31 13.15 7.48
C ALA A 121 14.51 11.99 6.87
N ASN A 122 13.51 12.27 6.03
CA ASN A 122 12.66 11.26 5.42
C ASN A 122 12.58 11.28 3.89
N ASN A 123 13.31 12.18 3.22
CA ASN A 123 13.18 12.36 1.78
C ASN A 123 13.69 11.20 0.91
N MET A 124 14.47 10.26 1.45
CA MET A 124 15.05 9.13 0.71
C MET A 124 14.83 7.78 1.40
N MET A 125 13.66 7.57 2.01
CA MET A 125 13.37 6.34 2.76
C MET A 125 12.91 5.20 1.84
N MET A 126 13.63 4.09 1.86
CA MET A 126 13.29 2.88 1.11
C MET A 126 13.27 1.65 2.02
N GLY A 127 12.28 0.79 1.86
CA GLY A 127 12.14 -0.45 2.62
C GLY A 127 11.28 -0.31 3.86
N SER A 128 11.77 -0.83 4.99
CA SER A 128 11.03 -0.89 6.25
C SER A 128 11.72 -0.05 7.31
N SER A 129 11.17 1.14 7.59
CA SER A 129 11.64 2.07 8.62
C SER A 129 10.46 2.64 9.40
N GLN A 130 10.72 3.30 10.54
CA GLN A 130 9.65 3.86 11.36
C GLN A 130 8.80 4.91 10.61
N HIS A 131 9.41 5.75 9.77
CA HIS A 131 8.65 6.69 8.92
C HIS A 131 7.70 5.94 7.97
N LEU A 132 8.17 4.85 7.36
CA LEU A 132 7.38 4.05 6.43
C LEU A 132 6.33 3.20 7.14
N VAL A 133 6.52 2.86 8.43
CA VAL A 133 5.46 2.33 9.30
C VAL A 133 4.34 3.34 9.44
N ASP A 134 4.66 4.59 9.77
CA ASP A 134 3.67 5.65 9.94
C ASP A 134 2.87 5.90 8.64
N VAL A 135 3.57 5.93 7.49
CA VAL A 135 2.95 6.00 6.15
C VAL A 135 1.99 4.83 5.95
N THR A 136 2.45 3.61 6.22
CA THR A 136 1.65 2.40 6.04
C THR A 136 0.38 2.42 6.90
N ASP A 137 0.51 2.82 8.17
CA ASP A 137 -0.60 2.88 9.12
C ASP A 137 -1.64 3.93 8.70
N ASN A 138 -1.20 5.10 8.26
CA ASN A 138 -2.08 6.11 7.70
C ASN A 138 -2.87 5.59 6.48
N LEU A 139 -2.20 4.88 5.58
CA LEU A 139 -2.82 4.39 4.34
C LEU A 139 -3.84 3.26 4.58
N THR A 140 -3.95 2.73 5.81
CA THR A 140 -5.07 1.84 6.15
C THR A 140 -6.44 2.53 6.04
N ALA A 141 -6.47 3.86 6.14
CA ALA A 141 -7.67 4.69 5.95
C ALA A 141 -7.84 5.22 4.50
N MET A 142 -6.93 4.87 3.58
CA MET A 142 -6.94 5.40 2.19
C MET A 142 -8.19 4.99 1.40
N PHE A 143 -8.74 3.81 1.67
CA PHE A 143 -9.83 3.25 0.86
C PHE A 143 -11.15 3.27 1.62
N LYS A 144 -12.22 3.64 0.93
CA LYS A 144 -13.60 3.49 1.42
C LYS A 144 -14.51 3.02 0.31
N VAL A 145 -15.51 2.20 0.67
CA VAL A 145 -16.60 1.88 -0.26
C VAL A 145 -17.54 3.07 -0.30
N ASP A 146 -17.77 3.61 -1.48
CA ASP A 146 -18.70 4.71 -1.68
C ASP A 146 -20.13 4.18 -1.82
N HIS A 147 -20.35 3.29 -2.79
CA HIS A 147 -21.64 2.65 -3.01
C HIS A 147 -21.51 1.29 -3.73
N VAL A 148 -22.63 0.56 -3.77
CA VAL A 148 -22.78 -0.70 -4.50
C VAL A 148 -23.95 -0.55 -5.47
N HIS A 149 -23.70 -0.76 -6.77
CA HIS A 149 -24.75 -0.94 -7.77
C HIS A 149 -25.17 -2.41 -7.81
N ASN A 150 -26.48 -2.65 -7.81
CA ASN A 150 -27.10 -3.98 -7.87
C ASN A 150 -28.00 -4.07 -9.11
N ASP A 151 -27.49 -3.58 -10.23
CA ASP A 151 -28.20 -3.52 -11.51
C ASP A 151 -28.09 -4.86 -12.26
#